data_AF-A0A956BQJ1-F1
#
_entry.id   AF-A0A956BQJ1-F1
#
_cell.length_a   1.000
_cell.length_b   1.000
_cell.length_c   1.000
_cell.angle_alpha   90.00
_cell.angle_beta   90.00
_cell.angle_gamma   90.00
#
_symmetry.space_group_name_H-M   'P 1'
#
loop_
_entity.id
_entity.type
_entity.pdbx_description
1 polymer ?
#
loop_
_entity_poly.entity_id
_entity_poly.type
_entity_poly.pdbx_seq_one_letter_code
_entity_poly.pdbx_strand_id
1 'polypeptide(L)'
;NVYPSQRYKEVAELTGGSVNNICEGNWSAMLTNLGLNATGVISSFQLSNAALPETLEVFVDEVLVDPADYVYEPETWYIHFADDAIPARESVIVANYKVASGQPRPPGVDAPVETAP
;
A
#
# COMPACT_ATOMS: atom_id res chain seq x y z
N ASN A 1 -19.39 23.08 31.64
CA ASN A 1 -17.94 22.79 31.60
C ASN A 1 -17.75 21.75 30.51
N VAL A 2 -17.17 22.11 29.36
CA VAL A 2 -16.91 21.15 28.28
C VAL A 2 -15.51 20.60 28.52
N TYR A 3 -15.41 19.30 28.76
CA TYR A 3 -14.12 18.67 28.99
C TYR A 3 -13.34 18.60 27.67
N PRO A 4 -12.02 18.83 27.66
CA PRO A 4 -11.21 18.73 26.44
C PRO A 4 -11.40 17.41 25.70
N SER A 5 -11.62 16.32 26.45
CA SER A 5 -11.95 15.00 25.93
C SER A 5 -13.20 14.97 25.04
N GLN A 6 -14.24 15.72 25.37
CA GLN A 6 -15.45 15.81 24.54
C GLN A 6 -15.18 16.54 23.22
N ARG A 7 -14.38 17.61 23.25
CA ARG A 7 -14.00 18.32 22.03
C ARG A 7 -13.11 17.48 21.12
N TYR A 8 -12.19 16.72 21.69
CA TYR A 8 -11.36 15.79 20.91
C TYR A 8 -12.18 14.64 20.30
N LYS A 9 -13.15 14.11 21.06
CA LYS A 9 -14.10 13.11 20.55
C LYS A 9 -14.90 13.66 19.36
N GLU A 10 -15.46 14.85 19.52
CA GLU A 10 -16.27 15.51 18.50
C GLU A 10 -15.46 15.84 17.25
N VAL A 11 -14.21 16.30 17.39
CA VAL A 11 -13.29 16.50 16.26
C VAL A 11 -12.98 15.18 15.55
N ALA A 12 -12.68 14.11 16.30
CA ALA A 12 -12.40 12.81 15.70
C ALA A 12 -13.60 12.29 14.90
N GLU A 13 -14.82 12.41 15.42
CA GLU A 13 -16.06 12.03 14.71
C GLU A 13 -16.28 12.88 13.45
N LEU A 14 -16.01 14.19 13.50
CA LEU A 14 -16.16 15.11 12.37
C LEU A 14 -15.14 14.89 11.24
N THR A 15 -13.94 14.40 11.56
CA THR A 15 -12.89 14.12 10.57
C THR A 15 -12.88 12.67 10.07
N GLY A 16 -13.91 11.88 10.39
CA GLY A 16 -13.98 10.46 10.00
C GLY A 16 -13.05 9.53 10.82
N GLY A 17 -12.54 10.00 11.96
CA GLY A 17 -11.76 9.20 12.90
C GLY A 17 -12.64 8.29 13.76
N SER A 18 -12.02 7.29 14.39
CA SER A 18 -12.72 6.33 15.25
C SER A 18 -12.52 6.63 16.73
N VAL A 19 -13.60 6.61 17.52
CA VAL A 19 -13.56 6.77 18.98
C VAL A 19 -14.05 5.47 19.60
N ASN A 20 -13.15 4.77 20.29
CA ASN A 20 -13.45 3.48 20.90
C ASN A 20 -13.21 3.52 22.42
N ASN A 21 -13.87 2.61 23.12
CA ASN A 21 -13.79 2.52 24.57
C ASN A 21 -12.66 1.54 24.97
N ILE A 22 -11.65 2.09 25.66
CA ILE A 22 -10.52 1.30 26.18
C ILE A 22 -10.94 0.31 27.29
N CYS A 23 -12.13 0.46 27.85
CA CYS A 23 -12.64 -0.45 28.88
C CYS A 23 -13.43 -1.62 28.27
N GLU A 24 -13.66 -1.65 26.96
CA GLU A 24 -14.30 -2.79 26.30
C GLU A 24 -13.29 -3.92 26.09
N GLY A 25 -13.67 -5.14 26.49
CA GLY A 25 -12.76 -6.29 26.52
C GLY A 25 -12.32 -6.81 25.13
N ASN A 26 -12.93 -6.34 24.04
CA ASN A 26 -12.61 -6.78 22.68
C ASN A 26 -11.71 -5.77 21.94
N TRP A 27 -10.53 -5.56 22.51
CA TRP A 27 -9.47 -4.74 21.92
C TRP A 27 -8.98 -5.27 20.58
N SER A 28 -9.03 -6.59 20.37
CA SER A 28 -8.57 -7.20 19.12
C SER A 28 -9.33 -6.66 17.91
N ALA A 29 -10.66 -6.59 17.97
CA ALA A 29 -11.47 -6.10 16.86
C ALA A 29 -11.20 -4.62 16.57
N MET A 30 -11.00 -3.80 17.61
CA MET A 30 -10.64 -2.39 17.49
C MET A 30 -9.27 -2.21 16.83
N LEU A 31 -8.25 -2.94 17.30
CA LEU A 31 -6.90 -2.84 16.77
C LEU A 31 -6.79 -3.41 15.35
N THR A 32 -7.56 -4.46 15.02
CA THR A 32 -7.70 -4.94 13.64
C THR A 32 -8.30 -3.85 12.76
N ASN A 33 -9.42 -3.25 13.15
CA ASN A 33 -10.01 -2.16 12.37
C ASN A 33 -9.09 -0.94 12.25
N LEU A 34 -8.36 -0.59 13.30
CA LEU A 34 -7.38 0.48 13.25
C LEU A 34 -6.22 0.12 12.31
N GLY A 35 -5.69 -1.10 12.37
CA GLY A 35 -4.65 -1.57 11.44
C GLY A 35 -5.13 -1.54 9.99
N LEU A 36 -6.37 -1.98 9.73
CA LEU A 36 -6.99 -1.92 8.41
C LEU A 36 -7.11 -0.46 7.90
N ASN A 37 -7.48 0.49 8.76
CA ASN A 37 -7.67 1.89 8.37
C ASN A 37 -6.37 2.72 8.39
N ALA A 38 -5.37 2.34 9.19
CA ALA A 38 -4.12 3.08 9.35
C ALA A 38 -3.07 2.71 8.29
N THR A 39 -3.07 1.47 7.80
CA THR A 39 -2.30 1.10 6.62
C THR A 39 -3.12 1.55 5.40
N GLY A 40 -2.81 2.73 4.87
CA GLY A 40 -3.38 3.16 3.58
C GLY A 40 -3.23 2.06 2.54
N VAL A 41 -4.11 2.04 1.54
CA VAL A 41 -4.05 1.05 0.47
C VAL A 41 -2.69 1.18 -0.22
N ILE A 42 -1.89 0.11 -0.18
CA ILE A 42 -0.59 0.09 -0.87
C ILE A 42 -0.89 -0.07 -2.36
N SER A 43 -0.83 1.04 -3.09
CA SER A 43 -1.05 1.10 -4.54
C SER A 43 0.24 1.04 -5.35
N SER A 44 1.40 1.04 -4.68
CA SER A 44 2.71 1.21 -5.32
C SER A 44 3.66 0.08 -4.93
N PHE A 45 4.25 -0.58 -5.92
CA PHE A 45 5.11 -1.74 -5.73
C PHE A 45 6.42 -1.58 -6.50
N GLN A 46 7.55 -1.71 -5.81
CA GLN A 46 8.87 -1.57 -6.44
C GLN A 46 9.33 -2.88 -7.08
N LEU A 47 9.82 -2.81 -8.32
CA LEU A 47 10.45 -3.93 -9.01
C LEU A 47 11.87 -4.18 -8.50
N SER A 48 12.31 -5.43 -8.56
CA SER A 48 13.67 -5.81 -8.16
C SER A 48 14.75 -5.29 -9.12
N ASN A 49 14.40 -5.07 -10.39
CA ASN A 49 15.30 -4.54 -11.42
C ASN A 49 14.54 -3.55 -12.32
N ALA A 50 15.28 -2.69 -13.01
CA ALA A 50 14.73 -1.87 -14.09
C ALA A 50 14.10 -2.78 -15.17
N ALA A 51 12.82 -2.55 -15.47
CA ALA A 51 12.14 -3.19 -16.59
C ALA A 51 12.35 -2.42 -17.90
N LEU A 52 12.44 -3.15 -19.02
CA LEU A 52 12.16 -2.60 -20.34
C LEU A 52 10.63 -2.41 -20.46
N PRO A 53 10.13 -1.16 -20.53
CA PRO A 53 8.70 -0.88 -20.38
C PRO A 53 7.81 -1.63 -21.38
N GLU A 54 8.27 -1.81 -22.61
CA GLU A 54 7.55 -2.51 -23.67
C GLU A 54 7.42 -4.03 -23.44
N THR A 55 8.07 -4.56 -22.41
CA THR A 55 8.03 -5.99 -22.05
C THR A 55 7.35 -6.25 -20.72
N LEU A 56 6.87 -5.20 -20.04
CA LEU A 56 6.30 -5.31 -18.71
C LEU A 56 4.86 -5.82 -18.77
N GLU A 57 4.64 -7.01 -18.20
CA GLU A 57 3.32 -7.61 -17.99
C GLU A 57 3.09 -7.76 -16.49
N VAL A 58 1.95 -7.25 -16.00
CA VAL A 58 1.57 -7.30 -14.58
C VAL A 58 0.37 -8.21 -14.41
N PHE A 59 0.45 -9.13 -13.45
CA PHE A 59 -0.61 -10.06 -13.12
C PHE A 59 -1.02 -9.87 -11.66
N VAL A 60 -2.33 -9.90 -11.40
CA VAL A 60 -2.92 -9.92 -10.06
C VAL A 60 -3.76 -11.19 -9.97
N ASP A 61 -3.41 -12.08 -9.03
CA ASP A 61 -4.08 -13.37 -8.86
C ASP A 61 -4.19 -14.17 -10.18
N GLU A 62 -3.06 -14.22 -10.90
CA GLU A 62 -2.91 -14.87 -12.23
C GLU A 62 -3.67 -14.20 -13.39
N VAL A 63 -4.39 -13.11 -13.13
CA VAL A 63 -5.11 -12.34 -14.15
C VAL A 63 -4.22 -11.20 -14.66
N LEU A 64 -4.05 -11.11 -15.98
CA LEU A 64 -3.33 -10.01 -16.62
C LEU A 64 -4.08 -8.68 -16.41
N VAL A 65 -3.37 -7.68 -15.89
CA VAL A 65 -3.85 -6.32 -15.68
C VAL A 65 -3.72 -5.52 -16.99
N ASP A 66 -4.69 -4.67 -17.29
CA ASP A 66 -4.61 -3.79 -18.46
C ASP A 66 -3.46 -2.78 -18.26
N PRO A 67 -2.56 -2.56 -19.24
CA PRO A 67 -1.55 -1.52 -19.16
C PRO A 67 -2.08 -0.09 -18.90
N ALA A 68 -3.37 0.16 -19.11
CA ALA A 68 -4.01 1.43 -18.76
C ALA A 68 -4.23 1.60 -17.24
N ASP A 69 -4.25 0.50 -16.50
CA ASP A 69 -4.60 0.43 -15.08
C ASP A 69 -3.39 0.58 -14.14
N TYR A 70 -2.19 0.69 -14.71
CA TYR A 70 -0.97 0.95 -13.95
C TYR A 70 0.01 1.83 -14.71
N VAL A 71 0.88 2.51 -13.96
CA VAL A 71 1.98 3.32 -14.50
C VAL A 71 3.30 2.79 -13.95
N TYR A 72 4.25 2.51 -14.84
CA TYR A 72 5.61 2.16 -14.49
C TYR A 72 6.52 3.39 -14.51
N GLU A 73 7.22 3.66 -13.41
CA GLU A 73 8.20 4.73 -13.27
C GLU A 73 9.64 4.18 -13.40
N PRO A 74 10.35 4.45 -14.50
CA PRO A 74 11.65 3.83 -14.78
C PRO A 74 12.80 4.36 -13.90
N GLU A 75 12.62 5.50 -13.22
CA GLU A 75 13.63 6.13 -12.36
C GLU A 75 13.69 5.47 -10.97
N THR A 76 12.54 5.08 -10.44
CA THR A 76 12.37 4.52 -9.10
C THR A 76 12.05 3.02 -9.12
N TRP A 77 11.71 2.50 -10.30
CA TRP A 77 11.28 1.13 -10.57
C TRP A 77 9.94 0.78 -9.92
N TYR A 78 9.10 1.77 -9.64
CA TYR A 78 7.77 1.52 -9.09
C TYR A 78 6.73 1.27 -10.17
N ILE A 79 5.79 0.39 -9.85
CA ILE A 79 4.50 0.25 -10.53
C ILE A 79 3.46 0.87 -9.61
N HIS A 80 2.70 1.84 -10.13
CA HIS A 80 1.60 2.49 -9.45
C HIS A 80 0.29 2.03 -10.08
N PHE A 81 -0.57 1.38 -9.31
CA PHE A 81 -1.92 1.03 -9.74
C PHE A 81 -2.85 2.24 -9.67
N ALA A 82 -3.74 2.36 -10.64
CA ALA A 82 -4.85 3.31 -10.60
C ALA A 82 -5.83 2.99 -9.47
N ASP A 83 -6.60 3.98 -9.00
CA ASP A 83 -7.46 3.87 -7.82
C ASP A 83 -8.48 2.72 -7.89
N ASP A 84 -8.99 2.40 -9.08
CA ASP A 84 -9.94 1.32 -9.35
C ASP A 84 -9.28 -0.03 -9.67
N ALA A 85 -7.97 -0.04 -9.87
CA ALA A 85 -7.17 -1.21 -10.18
C ALA A 85 -6.26 -1.66 -9.02
N ILE A 86 -6.38 -1.03 -7.84
CA ILE A 86 -5.56 -1.40 -6.70
C ILE A 86 -5.90 -2.85 -6.29
N PRO A 87 -4.91 -3.75 -6.22
CA PRO A 87 -5.13 -5.13 -5.84
C PRO A 87 -5.80 -5.23 -4.47
N ALA A 88 -6.69 -6.22 -4.32
CA ALA A 88 -7.27 -6.53 -3.03
C ALA A 88 -6.17 -6.96 -2.04
N ARG A 89 -6.48 -6.87 -0.74
CA ARG A 89 -5.57 -7.43 0.28
C ARG A 89 -5.41 -8.93 0.03
N GLU A 90 -4.20 -9.42 0.33
CA GLU A 90 -3.81 -10.83 0.14
C GLU A 90 -3.67 -11.28 -1.32
N SER A 91 -3.92 -10.41 -2.31
CA SER A 91 -3.66 -10.72 -3.72
C SER A 91 -2.17 -10.93 -4.00
N VAL A 92 -1.89 -11.84 -4.93
CA VAL A 92 -0.53 -12.12 -5.42
C VAL A 92 -0.26 -11.28 -6.67
N ILE A 93 0.77 -10.45 -6.61
CA ILE A 93 1.19 -9.61 -7.74
C ILE A 93 2.45 -10.22 -8.36
N VAL A 94 2.41 -10.46 -9.67
CA VAL A 94 3.55 -10.97 -10.45
C VAL A 94 3.83 -10.00 -11.59
N ALA A 95 5.08 -9.52 -11.69
CA ALA A 95 5.54 -8.68 -12.78
C ALA A 95 6.58 -9.45 -13.62
N ASN A 96 6.25 -9.70 -14.90
CA ASN A 96 7.15 -10.32 -15.86
C ASN A 96 7.71 -9.25 -16.80
N TYR A 97 9.04 -9.19 -16.94
CA TYR A 97 9.70 -8.21 -17.79
C TYR A 97 11.11 -8.64 -18.15
N LYS A 98 11.65 -8.07 -19.23
CA LYS A 98 13.09 -8.11 -19.52
C LYS A 98 13.79 -7.01 -18.74
N VAL A 99 14.94 -7.35 -18.15
CA VAL A 99 15.75 -6.39 -17.39
C VAL A 99 16.42 -5.40 -18.33
N ALA A 100 16.24 -4.10 -18.08
CA ALA A 100 16.91 -3.04 -18.81
C ALA A 100 18.40 -2.99 -18.43
N SER A 101 19.26 -2.83 -19.43
CA SER A 101 20.71 -2.78 -19.22
C SER A 101 21.16 -1.38 -18.83
N GLY A 102 22.08 -1.28 -17.86
CA GLY A 102 22.83 -0.03 -17.60
C GLY A 102 22.15 1.01 -16.71
N GLN A 103 21.02 0.68 -16.06
CA GLN A 103 20.40 1.59 -15.08
C GLN A 103 20.98 1.36 -13.67
N PRO A 104 21.48 2.40 -12.98
CA PRO A 104 21.91 2.28 -11.59
C PRO A 104 20.72 1.95 -10.69
N ARG A 105 20.96 1.09 -9.68
CA ARG A 105 19.93 0.67 -8.73
C ARG A 105 19.47 1.86 -7.88
N PRO A 106 18.17 2.21 -7.85
CA PRO A 106 17.67 3.26 -6.99
C PRO A 106 17.78 2.84 -5.52
N PRO A 107 17.94 3.81 -4.59
CA PRO A 107 17.98 3.54 -3.16
C PRO A 107 16.67 2.89 -2.68
N GLY A 108 16.78 1.92 -1.76
CA GLY A 108 15.62 1.25 -1.14
C GLY A 108 15.38 -0.20 -1.57
N VAL A 109 15.94 -0.64 -2.70
CA VAL A 109 15.76 -2.02 -3.19
C VAL A 109 16.52 -3.06 -2.35
N ASP A 110 17.50 -2.63 -1.53
CA ASP A 110 18.27 -3.46 -0.56
C ASP A 110 18.00 -3.07 0.90
N ALA A 111 17.02 -2.20 1.18
CA ALA A 111 16.70 -1.93 2.57
C ALA A 111 16.26 -3.28 3.18
N PRO A 112 16.97 -3.79 4.21
CA PRO A 112 16.49 -4.98 4.88
C PRO A 112 15.05 -4.69 5.28
N VAL A 113 14.13 -5.58 4.92
CA VAL A 113 12.80 -5.58 5.54
C VAL A 113 13.10 -5.68 7.02
N GLU A 114 12.99 -4.55 7.72
CA GLU A 114 13.21 -4.47 9.15
C GLU A 114 12.09 -5.32 9.75
N THR A 115 12.41 -6.59 10.03
CA THR A 115 11.56 -7.47 10.80
C THR A 115 11.47 -6.84 12.17
N ALA A 116 10.41 -6.05 12.38
CA ALA A 116 10.10 -5.49 13.68
C ALA A 116 9.99 -6.64 14.70
N PRO A 117 10.58 -6.49 15.91
CA PRO A 117 10.57 -7.51 16.95
C PRO A 117 9.18 -7.79 17.52
#